data_AF-A0A518G0D9-F1
#
_entry.id   AF-A0A518G0D9-F1
#
_cell.length_a   1.000
_cell.length_b   1.000
_cell.length_c   1.000
_cell.angle_alpha   90.00
_cell.angle_beta   90.00
_cell.angle_gamma   90.00
#
_symmetry.space_group_name_H-M   'P 1'
#
loop_
_entity.id
_entity.type
_entity.pdbx_description
1 polymer ?
#
loop_
_entity_poly.entity_id
_entity_poly.type
_entity_poly.pdbx_seq_one_letter_code
_entity_poly.pdbx_strand_id
1 'polypeptide(L)'
;MTPASASHVLLLVVLIAVSAFATNGAIAVWASRSSRHWLARALVVVGTMSPLLLAGAMEPFAILGLQSLTILLGLQVSRWLPYFRGRNFRGRTVPGVDRTAETSVPATAFDAKFSIATLMIASGMVAFGMTIGIHMPLLNGAAWTSVVVIGLCMGGCVLLGTASAPKRFASKSGGLKGRALIGLLSLAGAILLALPLLAFDWLIPSLLSQFMGWPPESSLDILTTSEDQPYAAICWLLICPLVFTASRYASLLLLLSANRPLRARTHRPQQLSQRVVRRIIPGATTFTMLATLIVVEWQFLKPSGVAKLQPLEYNAYQSIGEAGAVIEQSDFSQLRSDWETASLAKLVPSIQSIEPTLTQLHDLLQSPCRVPVDYTNNDLSWLDAASNFRSASRALVASGRCSLDAGEWDKASTSFLDACRLGVSVRHGGLLIDYLVGISCTSIGSVQLYEHRHLFPQQLSRSLAHNLATMSNQLEEFTTVQDRDRAWTLATGGWHARLQLFIYEAAGNSIYLSTGYLRDILPFDQAGLRLLAMEFALQDYYFEHRQWPREATELVPVHLERLPIDPFDAQQGALRYVRTVDGYLLYSVGANGTDDGGQAPPEDDRTIHYPSASGDIQAADYFTLLE
;
A
#
# COMPACT_ATOMS: atom_id res chain seq x y z
N MET A 1 6.46 -7.54 7.91
CA MET A 1 6.88 -6.35 8.69
C MET A 1 7.41 -6.76 10.05
N THR A 2 8.50 -6.15 10.53
CA THR A 2 8.94 -6.31 11.93
C THR A 2 8.08 -5.45 12.88
N PRO A 3 7.96 -5.79 14.17
CA PRO A 3 7.18 -4.99 15.13
C PRO A 3 7.63 -3.52 15.24
N ALA A 4 8.95 -3.28 15.09
CA ALA A 4 9.53 -1.95 15.06
C ALA A 4 9.11 -1.15 13.81
N SER A 5 9.04 -1.81 12.66
CA SER A 5 8.59 -1.18 11.40
C SER A 5 7.11 -0.77 11.42
N ALA A 6 6.25 -1.62 12.00
CA ALA A 6 4.83 -1.32 12.19
C ALA A 6 4.60 -0.11 13.12
N SER A 7 5.43 0.01 14.16
CA SER A 7 5.37 1.13 15.11
C SER A 7 5.67 2.50 14.45
N HIS A 8 6.63 2.55 13.53
CA HIS A 8 6.95 3.79 12.81
C HIS A 8 5.85 4.20 11.82
N VAL A 9 5.27 3.24 11.10
CA VAL A 9 4.14 3.49 10.18
C VAL A 9 2.94 4.03 10.97
N LEU A 10 2.57 3.38 12.08
CA LEU A 10 1.50 3.82 12.97
C LEU A 10 1.73 5.26 13.47
N LEU A 11 2.96 5.57 13.91
CA LEU A 11 3.31 6.91 14.37
C LEU A 11 3.12 7.96 13.28
N LEU A 12 3.56 7.68 12.05
CA LEU A 12 3.42 8.60 10.92
C LEU A 12 1.96 8.82 10.55
N VAL A 13 1.15 7.77 10.51
CA VAL A 13 -0.31 7.86 10.28
C VAL A 13 -0.96 8.77 11.31
N VAL A 14 -0.68 8.57 12.60
CA VAL A 14 -1.21 9.40 13.69
C VAL A 14 -0.75 10.86 13.54
N LEU A 15 0.53 11.09 13.26
CA LEU A 15 1.08 12.45 13.12
C LEU A 15 0.47 13.22 11.95
N ILE A 16 0.32 12.57 10.80
CA ILE A 16 -0.30 13.15 9.59
C ILE A 16 -1.77 13.47 9.88
N ALA A 17 -2.52 12.51 10.42
CA ALA A 17 -3.95 12.68 10.72
C ALA A 17 -4.18 13.81 11.74
N VAL A 18 -3.45 13.80 12.87
CA VAL A 18 -3.56 14.86 13.89
C VAL A 18 -3.21 16.22 13.31
N SER A 19 -2.14 16.31 12.51
CA SER A 19 -1.73 17.57 11.88
C SER A 19 -2.81 18.09 10.92
N ALA A 20 -3.34 17.25 10.04
CA ALA A 20 -4.39 17.64 9.09
C ALA A 20 -5.65 18.13 9.81
N PHE A 21 -6.21 17.31 10.72
CA PHE A 21 -7.45 17.61 11.41
C PHE A 21 -7.34 18.80 12.36
N ALA A 22 -6.23 18.94 13.08
CA ALA A 22 -6.04 20.06 14.00
C ALA A 22 -5.78 21.37 13.25
N THR A 23 -5.05 21.34 12.13
CA THR A 23 -4.81 22.55 11.30
C THR A 23 -6.09 23.04 10.68
N ASN A 24 -6.80 22.16 9.97
CA ASN A 24 -8.08 22.49 9.33
C ASN A 24 -9.10 22.96 10.38
N GLY A 25 -9.20 22.25 11.51
CA GLY A 25 -10.06 22.64 12.63
C GLY A 25 -9.73 24.02 13.21
N ALA A 26 -8.44 24.35 13.38
CA ALA A 26 -8.02 25.66 13.86
C ALA A 26 -8.37 26.79 12.88
N ILE A 27 -8.19 26.57 11.57
CA ILE A 27 -8.56 27.53 10.52
C ILE A 27 -10.08 27.71 10.49
N ALA A 28 -10.87 26.63 10.56
CA ALA A 28 -12.33 26.68 10.62
C ALA A 28 -12.84 27.43 11.87
N VAL A 29 -12.25 27.17 13.03
CA VAL A 29 -12.56 27.91 14.27
C VAL A 29 -12.20 29.38 14.14
N TRP A 30 -11.05 29.72 13.56
CA TRP A 30 -10.67 31.10 13.30
C TRP A 30 -11.63 31.80 12.32
N ALA A 31 -12.04 31.10 11.26
CA ALA A 31 -12.98 31.60 10.26
C ALA A 31 -14.34 31.92 10.88
N SER A 32 -14.88 30.98 11.68
CA SER A 32 -16.18 31.10 12.34
C SER A 32 -16.29 32.27 13.31
N ARG A 33 -15.17 32.76 13.86
CA ARG A 33 -15.12 33.85 14.86
C ARG A 33 -15.25 35.26 14.24
N SER A 34 -15.20 35.41 12.92
CA SER A 34 -15.37 36.70 12.26
C SER A 34 -16.84 37.00 11.97
N SER A 35 -17.35 38.15 12.39
CA SER A 35 -18.68 38.62 12.00
C SER A 35 -18.67 39.47 10.72
N ARG A 36 -17.55 40.13 10.40
CA ARG A 36 -17.45 41.09 9.28
C ARG A 36 -16.77 40.53 8.02
N HIS A 37 -15.87 39.57 8.18
CA HIS A 37 -15.06 38.99 7.09
C HIS A 37 -15.24 37.48 7.00
N TRP A 38 -16.41 36.97 7.40
CA TRP A 38 -16.67 35.52 7.46
C TRP A 38 -16.43 34.86 6.09
N LEU A 39 -16.78 35.55 4.99
CA LEU A 39 -16.58 35.05 3.64
C LEU A 39 -15.11 34.92 3.24
N ALA A 40 -14.33 36.01 3.38
CA ALA A 40 -12.90 35.97 3.07
C ALA A 40 -12.17 34.88 3.87
N ARG A 41 -12.60 34.63 5.12
CA ARG A 41 -12.04 33.54 5.93
C ARG A 41 -12.52 32.16 5.52
N ALA A 42 -13.76 32.02 5.04
CA ALA A 42 -14.26 30.78 4.46
C ALA A 42 -13.50 30.44 3.17
N LEU A 43 -13.17 31.44 2.34
CA LEU A 43 -12.30 31.26 1.17
C LEU A 43 -10.89 30.81 1.55
N VAL A 44 -10.36 31.26 2.69
CA VAL A 44 -9.07 30.74 3.19
C VAL A 44 -9.19 29.26 3.57
N VAL A 45 -10.27 28.84 4.25
CA VAL A 45 -10.51 27.41 4.58
C VAL A 45 -10.57 26.56 3.31
N VAL A 46 -11.37 26.97 2.32
CA VAL A 46 -11.48 26.25 1.04
C VAL A 46 -10.16 26.28 0.27
N GLY A 47 -9.48 27.43 0.25
CA GLY A 47 -8.19 27.60 -0.40
C GLY A 47 -7.12 26.66 0.15
N THR A 48 -7.09 26.46 1.48
CA THR A 48 -6.15 25.51 2.10
C THR A 48 -6.47 24.04 1.83
N MET A 49 -7.68 23.72 1.35
CA MET A 49 -8.04 22.37 0.96
C MET A 49 -8.03 22.17 -0.56
N SER A 50 -7.95 23.26 -1.34
CA SER A 50 -8.00 23.22 -2.80
C SER A 50 -6.90 22.39 -3.47
N PRO A 51 -5.68 22.25 -2.92
CA PRO A 51 -4.68 21.34 -3.51
C PRO A 51 -5.12 19.88 -3.54
N LEU A 52 -5.97 19.45 -2.60
CA LEU A 52 -6.56 18.11 -2.59
C LEU A 52 -7.43 17.87 -3.84
N LEU A 53 -8.16 18.89 -4.30
CA LEU A 53 -8.95 18.79 -5.54
C LEU A 53 -8.05 18.66 -6.77
N LEU A 54 -6.94 19.40 -6.82
CA LEU A 54 -5.97 19.32 -7.92
C LEU A 54 -5.32 17.94 -8.03
N ALA A 55 -5.19 17.24 -6.90
CA ALA A 55 -4.65 15.90 -6.86
C ALA A 55 -5.68 14.77 -7.00
N GLY A 56 -6.96 15.10 -7.20
CA GLY A 56 -8.05 14.11 -7.25
C GLY A 56 -8.38 13.47 -5.89
N ALA A 57 -7.92 14.05 -4.78
CA ALA A 57 -8.20 13.60 -3.42
C ALA A 57 -9.54 14.15 -2.91
N MET A 58 -10.62 13.70 -3.53
CA MET A 58 -11.99 14.18 -3.27
C MET A 58 -12.49 13.80 -1.88
N GLU A 59 -12.08 12.66 -1.35
CA GLU A 59 -12.51 12.12 -0.07
C GLU A 59 -11.84 12.83 1.10
N PRO A 60 -10.51 13.01 1.13
CA PRO A 60 -9.88 13.89 2.12
C PRO A 60 -10.45 15.31 2.07
N PHE A 61 -10.74 15.85 0.88
CA PHE A 61 -11.44 17.12 0.75
C PHE A 61 -12.83 17.09 1.40
N ALA A 62 -13.63 16.06 1.13
CA ALA A 62 -14.96 15.89 1.71
C ALA A 62 -14.91 15.74 3.24
N ILE A 63 -13.97 14.95 3.77
CA ILE A 63 -13.74 14.76 5.19
C ILE A 63 -13.45 16.10 5.88
N LEU A 64 -12.46 16.86 5.38
CA LEU A 64 -12.08 18.15 5.96
C LEU A 64 -13.16 19.22 5.77
N GLY A 65 -13.95 19.10 4.70
CA GLY A 65 -15.09 19.97 4.41
C GLY A 65 -16.23 19.73 5.39
N LEU A 66 -16.58 18.46 5.61
CA LEU A 66 -17.56 18.04 6.62
C LEU A 66 -17.11 18.42 8.03
N GLN A 67 -15.83 18.21 8.36
CA GLN A 67 -15.26 18.66 9.63
C GLN A 67 -15.47 20.18 9.83
N SER A 68 -15.14 20.98 8.82
CA SER A 68 -15.33 22.43 8.83
C SER A 68 -16.81 22.82 9.00
N LEU A 69 -17.71 22.13 8.30
CA LEU A 69 -19.15 22.34 8.40
C LEU A 69 -19.68 22.03 9.80
N THR A 70 -19.29 20.89 10.38
CA THR A 70 -19.64 20.49 11.75
C THR A 70 -19.21 21.56 12.75
N ILE A 71 -17.98 22.07 12.63
CA ILE A 71 -17.46 23.14 13.50
C ILE A 71 -18.27 24.42 13.34
N LEU A 72 -18.54 24.84 12.10
CA LEU A 72 -19.31 26.04 11.82
C LEU A 72 -20.72 25.95 12.39
N LEU A 73 -21.45 24.87 12.11
CA LEU A 73 -22.80 24.65 12.62
C LEU A 73 -22.83 24.55 14.15
N GLY A 74 -21.93 23.78 14.74
CA GLY A 74 -21.83 23.63 16.19
C GLY A 74 -21.58 24.96 16.91
N LEU A 75 -20.70 25.80 16.36
CA LEU A 75 -20.44 27.13 16.91
C LEU A 75 -21.60 28.10 16.70
N GLN A 76 -22.32 28.03 15.57
CA GLN A 76 -23.53 28.85 15.36
C GLN A 76 -24.65 28.45 16.32
N VAL A 77 -24.92 27.15 16.49
CA VAL A 77 -25.89 26.63 17.46
C VAL A 77 -25.53 27.09 18.88
N SER A 78 -24.24 27.07 19.24
CA SER A 78 -23.79 27.56 20.56
C SER A 78 -24.07 29.04 20.81
N ARG A 79 -24.14 29.87 19.76
CA ARG A 79 -24.52 31.29 19.83
C ARG A 79 -26.02 31.47 19.97
N TRP A 80 -26.82 30.57 19.40
CA TRP A 80 -28.27 30.60 19.48
C TRP A 80 -28.82 30.03 20.78
N LEU A 81 -28.12 29.07 21.41
CA LEU A 81 -28.61 28.39 22.61
C LEU A 81 -29.03 29.31 23.78
N PRO A 82 -28.30 30.40 24.10
CA PRO A 82 -28.73 31.37 25.11
C PRO A 82 -30.02 32.12 24.74
N TYR A 83 -30.27 32.36 23.45
CA TYR A 83 -31.47 33.03 22.96
C TYR A 83 -32.72 32.15 23.16
N PHE A 84 -32.61 30.85 22.89
CA PHE A 84 -33.70 29.90 23.15
C PHE A 84 -33.95 29.67 24.65
N ARG A 85 -32.88 29.59 25.46
CA ARG A 85 -33.01 29.47 26.92
C ARG A 85 -33.56 30.76 27.57
N GLY A 86 -33.29 31.92 27.00
CA GLY A 86 -33.78 33.22 27.48
C GLY A 86 -35.28 33.47 27.27
N ARG A 87 -35.96 32.72 26.39
CA ARG A 87 -37.42 32.82 26.21
C ARG A 87 -38.21 32.24 27.40
N ASN A 88 -37.64 31.33 28.19
CA ASN A 88 -38.32 30.74 29.36
C ASN A 88 -38.14 31.54 30.66
N PHE A 89 -37.49 32.72 30.63
CA PHE A 89 -37.21 33.53 31.82
C PHE A 89 -37.88 34.92 31.82
N ARG A 90 -38.95 35.12 31.03
CA ARG A 90 -39.86 36.26 31.17
C ARG A 90 -41.12 35.83 31.94
N GLY A 91 -40.93 35.54 33.23
CA GLY A 91 -42.02 35.13 34.14
C GLY A 91 -41.79 35.53 35.61
N ARG A 92 -40.88 36.46 35.90
CA ARG A 92 -40.76 37.07 37.22
C ARG A 92 -40.81 38.59 37.07
N THR A 93 -42.02 39.12 37.17
CA THR A 93 -42.27 40.54 37.42
C THR A 93 -41.80 40.86 38.83
N VAL A 94 -40.79 41.73 38.96
CA VAL A 94 -40.52 42.43 40.22
C VAL A 94 -41.49 43.62 40.25
N PRO A 95 -42.38 43.75 41.25
CA PRO A 95 -43.24 44.92 41.36
C PRO A 95 -42.45 46.11 41.90
N GLY A 96 -42.55 47.27 41.26
CA GLY A 96 -42.09 48.55 41.81
C GLY A 96 -40.92 49.24 41.09
N VAL A 97 -40.85 49.22 39.76
CA VAL A 97 -39.99 50.16 39.02
C VAL A 97 -40.83 50.90 37.99
N ASP A 98 -40.96 52.21 38.21
CA ASP A 98 -41.68 53.16 37.36
C ASP A 98 -41.18 53.15 35.92
N ARG A 99 -42.16 53.19 34.99
CA ARG A 99 -41.94 53.33 33.55
C ARG A 99 -41.77 54.81 33.19
N THR A 100 -40.61 55.39 33.46
CA THR A 100 -40.23 56.70 32.90
C THR A 100 -38.72 56.79 32.67
N ALA A 101 -38.22 55.97 31.75
CA ALA A 101 -36.96 56.24 31.08
C ALA A 101 -37.00 55.57 29.70
N GLU A 102 -37.12 56.38 28.65
CA GLU A 102 -36.69 56.03 27.31
C GLU A 102 -35.19 55.71 27.34
N THR A 103 -34.84 54.48 27.69
CA THR A 103 -33.52 53.93 27.44
C THR A 103 -33.70 52.79 26.47
N SER A 104 -33.40 53.09 25.20
CA SER A 104 -32.91 52.15 24.19
C SER A 104 -33.31 50.70 24.44
N VAL A 105 -34.46 50.29 23.88
CA VAL A 105 -34.65 48.88 23.53
C VAL A 105 -33.36 48.46 22.80
N PRO A 106 -32.58 47.48 23.27
CA PRO A 106 -31.44 47.03 22.49
C PRO A 106 -32.02 46.44 21.20
N ALA A 107 -31.90 47.21 20.12
CA ALA A 107 -32.13 46.77 18.77
C ALA A 107 -31.08 45.72 18.43
N THR A 108 -31.33 44.48 18.81
CA THR A 108 -30.78 43.31 18.13
C THR A 108 -31.84 42.20 18.13
N ALA A 109 -33.03 42.55 17.63
CA ALA A 109 -33.79 41.59 16.85
C ALA A 109 -32.89 41.12 15.71
N PHE A 110 -33.00 39.84 15.37
CA PHE A 110 -32.21 39.10 14.39
C PHE A 110 -31.96 39.89 13.08
N ASP A 111 -30.92 40.73 13.03
CA ASP A 111 -30.47 41.36 11.79
C ASP A 111 -29.57 40.35 11.06
N ALA A 112 -30.13 39.17 10.75
CA ALA A 112 -29.59 38.27 9.74
C ALA A 112 -29.89 38.86 8.36
N LYS A 113 -29.44 40.10 8.12
CA LYS A 113 -29.42 40.68 6.79
C LYS A 113 -28.23 40.11 6.07
N PHE A 114 -28.41 38.93 5.49
CA PHE A 114 -27.49 38.49 4.47
C PHE A 114 -27.64 39.43 3.28
N SER A 115 -26.58 40.19 2.98
CA SER A 115 -26.49 40.95 1.73
C SER A 115 -26.78 40.02 0.54
N ILE A 116 -27.38 40.53 -0.53
CA ILE A 116 -27.55 39.77 -1.79
C ILE A 116 -26.21 39.19 -2.25
N ALA A 117 -25.11 39.93 -2.09
CA ALA A 117 -23.76 39.44 -2.37
C ALA A 117 -23.38 38.21 -1.51
N THR A 118 -23.78 38.19 -0.23
CA THR A 118 -23.59 37.04 0.66
C THR A 118 -24.39 35.83 0.19
N LEU A 119 -25.65 36.02 -0.21
CA LEU A 119 -26.50 34.93 -0.69
C LEU A 119 -26.01 34.38 -2.03
N MET A 120 -25.57 35.24 -2.96
CA MET A 120 -25.02 34.82 -4.24
C MET A 120 -23.70 34.04 -4.10
N ILE A 121 -22.86 34.42 -3.15
CA ILE A 121 -21.59 33.72 -2.92
C ILE A 121 -21.82 32.41 -2.16
N ALA A 122 -22.78 32.38 -1.22
CA ALA A 122 -23.22 31.13 -0.59
C ALA A 122 -23.82 30.15 -1.62
N SER A 123 -24.63 30.63 -2.57
CA SER A 123 -25.11 29.80 -3.68
C SER A 123 -23.99 29.32 -4.59
N GLY A 124 -22.94 30.12 -4.81
CA GLY A 124 -21.74 29.69 -5.53
C GLY A 124 -20.99 28.57 -4.83
N MET A 125 -20.86 28.62 -3.49
CA MET A 125 -20.26 27.54 -2.70
C MET A 125 -21.13 26.27 -2.68
N VAL A 126 -22.46 26.42 -2.62
CA VAL A 126 -23.39 25.30 -2.71
C VAL A 126 -23.35 24.68 -4.11
N ALA A 127 -23.33 25.48 -5.16
CA ALA A 127 -23.18 25.01 -6.54
C ALA A 127 -21.85 24.29 -6.73
N PHE A 128 -20.74 24.86 -6.25
CA PHE A 128 -19.42 24.22 -6.27
C PHE A 128 -19.43 22.88 -5.50
N GLY A 129 -20.06 22.83 -4.32
CA GLY A 129 -20.24 21.60 -3.56
C GLY A 129 -21.13 20.56 -4.27
N MET A 130 -22.18 20.99 -4.96
CA MET A 130 -23.01 20.10 -5.78
C MET A 130 -22.26 19.59 -7.01
N THR A 131 -21.50 20.44 -7.69
CA THR A 131 -20.66 20.05 -8.83
C THR A 131 -19.61 19.03 -8.40
N ILE A 132 -18.95 19.27 -7.25
CA ILE A 132 -18.08 18.28 -6.62
C ILE A 132 -18.84 16.98 -6.35
N GLY A 133 -20.02 17.05 -5.72
CA GLY A 133 -20.86 15.88 -5.44
C GLY A 133 -21.26 15.08 -6.69
N ILE A 134 -21.54 15.75 -7.80
CA ILE A 134 -21.87 15.12 -9.09
C ILE A 134 -20.66 14.46 -9.75
N HIS A 135 -19.45 14.98 -9.51
CA HIS A 135 -18.20 14.46 -10.05
C HIS A 135 -17.45 13.56 -9.04
N MET A 136 -18.05 13.24 -7.88
CA MET A 136 -17.45 12.29 -6.96
C MET A 136 -17.41 10.92 -7.63
N PRO A 137 -16.28 10.20 -7.53
CA PRO A 137 -16.19 8.83 -8.04
C PRO A 137 -17.26 7.95 -7.37
N LEU A 138 -17.63 6.85 -8.04
CA LEU A 138 -18.51 5.79 -7.52
C LEU A 138 -17.83 5.06 -6.35
N LEU A 139 -17.60 5.76 -5.24
CA LEU A 139 -17.28 5.13 -3.96
C LEU A 139 -18.47 4.29 -3.53
N ASN A 140 -18.21 3.09 -3.04
CA ASN A 140 -19.26 2.29 -2.45
C ASN A 140 -19.77 2.91 -1.14
N GLY A 141 -20.92 2.42 -0.64
CA GLY A 141 -21.55 2.97 0.56
C GLY A 141 -20.66 2.91 1.81
N ALA A 142 -19.73 1.96 1.89
CA ALA A 142 -18.81 1.82 3.01
C ALA A 142 -17.82 3.00 3.08
N ALA A 143 -17.17 3.34 1.97
CA ALA A 143 -16.23 4.46 1.90
C ALA A 143 -16.92 5.79 2.25
N TRP A 144 -18.15 6.01 1.75
CA TRP A 144 -18.93 7.20 2.09
C TRP A 144 -19.31 7.26 3.57
N THR A 145 -19.62 6.12 4.17
CA THR A 145 -19.88 6.03 5.61
C THR A 145 -18.63 6.43 6.39
N SER A 146 -17.44 5.96 6.01
CA SER A 146 -16.19 6.39 6.63
C SER A 146 -15.98 7.90 6.51
N VAL A 147 -16.13 8.46 5.31
CA VAL A 147 -15.96 9.91 5.07
C VAL A 147 -16.84 10.74 6.01
N VAL A 148 -18.12 10.36 6.13
CA VAL A 148 -19.08 11.08 6.98
C VAL A 148 -18.74 10.93 8.46
N VAL A 149 -18.49 9.70 8.92
CA VAL A 149 -18.20 9.42 10.33
C VAL A 149 -16.92 10.12 10.78
N ILE A 150 -15.86 10.08 9.97
CA ILE A 150 -14.59 10.78 10.24
C ILE A 150 -14.81 12.29 10.33
N GLY A 151 -15.46 12.89 9.33
CA GLY A 151 -15.71 14.34 9.31
C GLY A 151 -16.49 14.83 10.54
N LEU A 152 -17.57 14.14 10.89
CA LEU A 152 -18.41 14.47 12.05
C LEU A 152 -17.66 14.31 13.38
N CYS A 153 -16.97 13.19 13.58
CA CYS A 153 -16.28 12.90 14.83
C CYS A 153 -15.10 13.87 15.03
N MET A 154 -14.31 14.12 14.00
CA MET A 154 -13.20 15.09 14.07
C MET A 154 -13.69 16.52 14.28
N GLY A 155 -14.83 16.89 13.70
CA GLY A 155 -15.49 18.17 13.99
C GLY A 155 -15.93 18.26 15.46
N GLY A 156 -16.47 17.16 15.99
CA GLY A 156 -16.83 17.01 17.41
C GLY A 156 -15.63 17.17 18.36
N CYS A 157 -14.50 16.51 18.07
CA CYS A 157 -13.25 16.64 18.85
C CYS A 157 -12.79 18.10 18.91
N VAL A 158 -12.81 18.82 17.77
CA VAL A 158 -12.45 20.25 17.70
C VAL A 158 -13.43 21.09 18.52
N LEU A 159 -14.74 20.85 18.40
CA LEU A 159 -15.77 21.57 19.17
C LEU A 159 -15.60 21.37 20.68
N LEU A 160 -15.40 20.13 21.15
CA LEU A 160 -15.15 19.82 22.56
C LEU A 160 -13.87 20.51 23.06
N GLY A 161 -12.79 20.49 22.26
CA GLY A 161 -11.53 21.16 22.59
C GLY A 161 -11.70 22.68 22.69
N THR A 162 -12.39 23.28 21.73
CA THR A 162 -12.62 24.74 21.70
C THR A 162 -13.58 25.21 22.79
N ALA A 163 -14.61 24.41 23.13
CA ALA A 163 -15.58 24.72 24.17
C ALA A 163 -14.97 24.61 25.58
N SER A 164 -14.06 23.66 25.79
CA SER A 164 -13.35 23.45 27.05
C SER A 164 -12.16 24.42 27.26
N ALA A 165 -11.82 25.22 26.25
CA ALA A 165 -10.78 26.25 26.38
C ALA A 165 -11.23 27.36 27.36
N PRO A 166 -10.35 27.79 28.29
CA PRO A 166 -10.71 28.78 29.29
C PRO A 166 -11.08 30.12 28.66
N LYS A 167 -12.32 30.59 28.88
CA LYS A 167 -12.76 31.93 28.48
C LYS A 167 -12.13 32.98 29.39
N ARG A 168 -11.56 34.04 28.79
CA ARG A 168 -10.74 35.05 29.48
C ARG A 168 -11.45 35.81 30.62
N PHE A 169 -12.78 35.85 30.70
CA PHE A 169 -13.54 36.50 31.79
C PHE A 169 -14.94 35.90 31.91
N ALA A 170 -15.07 34.63 32.32
CA ALA A 170 -16.33 34.12 32.85
C ALA A 170 -16.31 34.26 34.37
N SER A 171 -17.30 35.03 34.86
CA SER A 171 -17.64 35.42 36.23
C SER A 171 -17.23 34.47 37.36
N LYS A 172 -17.05 35.07 38.54
CA LYS A 172 -16.62 34.59 39.87
C LYS A 172 -17.25 33.29 40.43
N SER A 173 -17.99 32.46 39.68
CA SER A 173 -18.73 31.32 40.27
C SER A 173 -18.18 29.91 39.99
N GLY A 174 -17.13 29.75 39.18
CA GLY A 174 -16.54 28.43 38.88
C GLY A 174 -15.10 28.31 39.37
N GLY A 175 -14.88 27.67 40.52
CA GLY A 175 -13.53 27.39 41.05
C GLY A 175 -12.67 26.57 40.08
N LEU A 176 -11.35 26.57 40.27
CA LEU A 176 -10.36 25.83 39.46
C LEU A 176 -10.79 24.36 39.21
N LYS A 177 -11.38 23.73 40.23
CA LYS A 177 -11.92 22.36 40.18
C LYS A 177 -13.03 22.17 39.14
N GLY A 178 -13.96 23.12 39.00
CA GLY A 178 -15.05 23.02 38.03
C GLY A 178 -14.57 23.14 36.57
N ARG A 179 -13.53 23.95 36.33
CA ARG A 179 -12.90 24.05 35.00
C ARG A 179 -12.09 22.82 34.64
N ALA A 180 -11.40 22.22 35.61
CA ALA A 180 -10.70 20.95 35.43
C ALA A 180 -11.69 19.82 35.11
N LEU A 181 -12.82 19.75 35.81
CA LEU A 181 -13.87 18.76 35.58
C LEU A 181 -14.47 18.88 34.16
N ILE A 182 -14.79 20.09 33.70
CA ILE A 182 -15.29 20.31 32.33
C ILE A 182 -14.26 19.87 31.28
N GLY A 183 -12.97 20.15 31.53
CA GLY A 183 -11.89 19.70 30.65
C GLY A 183 -11.77 18.18 30.57
N LEU A 184 -11.85 17.48 31.72
CA LEU A 184 -11.81 16.02 31.80
C LEU A 184 -13.02 15.37 31.13
N LEU A 185 -14.24 15.86 31.40
CA LEU A 185 -15.46 15.34 30.77
C LEU A 185 -15.45 15.57 29.25
N SER A 186 -14.92 16.69 28.78
CA SER A 186 -14.80 16.96 27.34
C SER A 186 -13.75 16.06 26.67
N LEU A 187 -12.65 15.75 27.37
CA LEU A 187 -11.64 14.80 26.91
C LEU A 187 -12.21 13.38 26.84
N ALA A 188 -12.95 12.95 27.86
CA ALA A 188 -13.66 11.66 27.84
C ALA A 188 -14.67 11.60 26.68
N GLY A 189 -15.41 12.68 26.44
CA GLY A 189 -16.28 12.81 25.28
C GLY A 189 -15.53 12.70 23.94
N ALA A 190 -14.33 13.28 23.83
CA ALA A 190 -13.50 13.15 22.64
C ALA A 190 -13.00 11.71 22.43
N ILE A 191 -12.64 11.00 23.50
CA ILE A 191 -12.26 9.58 23.44
C ILE A 191 -13.46 8.72 23.01
N LEU A 192 -14.67 9.01 23.52
CA LEU A 192 -15.88 8.28 23.11
C LEU A 192 -16.22 8.47 21.63
N LEU A 193 -15.82 9.59 21.00
CA LEU A 193 -15.95 9.79 19.56
C LEU A 193 -15.03 8.86 18.74
N ALA A 194 -14.06 8.19 19.36
CA ALA A 194 -13.31 7.12 18.69
C ALA A 194 -14.18 5.89 18.42
N LEU A 195 -15.16 5.56 19.27
CA LEU A 195 -15.98 4.34 19.14
C LEU A 195 -16.69 4.19 17.77
N PRO A 196 -17.40 5.21 17.24
CA PRO A 196 -17.98 5.10 15.90
C PRO A 196 -16.89 5.00 14.80
N LEU A 197 -15.70 5.58 15.00
CA LEU A 197 -14.60 5.45 14.04
C LEU A 197 -14.06 4.01 14.02
N LEU A 198 -13.98 3.35 15.17
CA LEU A 198 -13.59 1.93 15.23
C LEU A 198 -14.53 1.02 14.44
N ALA A 199 -15.82 1.36 14.37
CA ALA A 199 -16.83 0.54 13.73
C ALA A 199 -16.99 0.82 12.22
N PHE A 200 -16.66 2.04 11.77
CA PHE A 200 -17.02 2.51 10.42
C PHE A 200 -15.87 3.13 9.63
N ASP A 201 -14.66 3.21 10.18
CA ASP A 201 -13.49 3.70 9.46
C ASP A 201 -12.83 2.61 8.61
N TRP A 202 -12.69 2.90 7.32
CA TRP A 202 -11.92 2.10 6.37
C TRP A 202 -10.65 2.83 5.90
N LEU A 203 -10.47 4.11 6.25
CA LEU A 203 -9.34 4.92 5.81
C LEU A 203 -8.05 4.56 6.56
N ILE A 204 -8.06 4.53 7.89
CA ILE A 204 -6.85 4.18 8.64
C ILE A 204 -6.45 2.72 8.40
N PRO A 205 -7.37 1.73 8.40
CA PRO A 205 -7.03 0.36 8.03
C PRO A 205 -6.37 0.24 6.65
N SER A 206 -6.90 0.93 5.63
CA SER A 206 -6.32 0.89 4.27
C SER A 206 -4.97 1.61 4.15
N LEU A 207 -4.64 2.55 5.04
CA LEU A 207 -3.30 3.15 5.09
C LEU A 207 -2.29 2.29 5.87
N LEU A 208 -2.77 1.47 6.82
CA LEU A 208 -1.93 0.58 7.62
C LEU A 208 -1.69 -0.76 6.96
N SER A 209 -2.65 -1.31 6.22
CA SER A 209 -2.52 -2.62 5.57
C SER A 209 -1.93 -2.50 4.17
N GLN A 210 -1.04 -3.43 3.81
CA GLN A 210 -0.46 -3.55 2.47
C GLN A 210 -1.43 -4.16 1.45
N PHE A 211 -2.47 -4.85 1.93
CA PHE A 211 -3.40 -5.62 1.09
C PHE A 211 -4.81 -5.01 1.03
N MET A 212 -5.10 -3.96 1.80
CA MET A 212 -6.39 -3.26 1.74
C MET A 212 -6.31 -2.05 0.81
N GLY A 213 -7.02 -2.12 -0.31
CA GLY A 213 -7.21 -0.99 -1.22
C GLY A 213 -8.19 0.07 -0.68
N TRP A 214 -8.15 1.25 -1.28
CA TRP A 214 -9.15 2.31 -1.10
C TRP A 214 -9.76 2.72 -2.45
N PRO A 215 -11.09 2.77 -2.58
CA PRO A 215 -12.10 2.39 -1.59
C PRO A 215 -12.06 0.88 -1.27
N PRO A 216 -12.47 0.45 -0.06
CA PRO A 216 -12.58 -0.97 0.26
C PRO A 216 -13.55 -1.65 -0.71
N GLU A 217 -13.23 -2.81 -1.27
CA GLU A 217 -14.18 -3.55 -2.11
C GLU A 217 -15.29 -4.19 -1.27
N SER A 218 -16.51 -4.28 -1.82
CA SER A 218 -17.66 -4.87 -1.11
C SER A 218 -17.71 -6.40 -1.16
N SER A 219 -17.00 -7.01 -2.11
CA SER A 219 -17.01 -8.47 -2.40
C SER A 219 -15.80 -9.21 -1.89
N LEU A 220 -14.69 -8.49 -1.66
CA LEU A 220 -13.49 -9.06 -1.04
C LEU A 220 -13.63 -8.98 0.48
N ASP A 221 -14.35 -9.95 1.03
CA ASP A 221 -13.99 -10.56 2.31
C ASP A 221 -12.59 -11.20 2.13
N ILE A 222 -11.54 -10.41 1.90
CA ILE A 222 -10.17 -10.86 2.19
C ILE A 222 -10.13 -10.93 3.71
N LEU A 223 -10.62 -12.07 4.19
CA LEU A 223 -10.38 -12.70 5.47
C LEU A 223 -10.31 -11.70 6.61
N THR A 224 -11.41 -11.68 7.37
CA THR A 224 -11.61 -11.17 8.73
C THR A 224 -10.64 -11.76 9.77
N THR A 225 -9.39 -12.00 9.39
CA THR A 225 -8.26 -12.47 10.20
C THR A 225 -7.03 -11.56 10.05
N SER A 226 -7.19 -10.24 9.87
CA SER A 226 -6.02 -9.36 9.88
C SER A 226 -5.56 -9.06 11.31
N GLU A 227 -4.31 -9.41 11.61
CA GLU A 227 -3.56 -9.00 12.80
C GLU A 227 -3.53 -7.46 13.00
N ASP A 228 -4.00 -6.69 12.02
CA ASP A 228 -3.91 -5.23 11.95
C ASP A 228 -5.11 -4.44 12.53
N GLN A 229 -6.27 -5.09 12.72
CA GLN A 229 -7.44 -4.50 13.40
C GLN A 229 -7.11 -3.78 14.73
N PRO A 230 -6.26 -4.33 15.63
CA PRO A 230 -5.89 -3.62 16.86
C PRO A 230 -5.14 -2.30 16.62
N TYR A 231 -4.35 -2.17 15.54
CA TYR A 231 -3.57 -0.95 15.28
C TYR A 231 -4.45 0.22 14.84
N ALA A 232 -5.46 -0.04 13.99
CA ALA A 232 -6.43 0.98 13.62
C ALA A 232 -7.17 1.54 14.85
N ALA A 233 -7.48 0.65 15.82
CA ALA A 233 -8.11 1.07 17.06
C ALA A 233 -7.21 1.95 17.93
N ILE A 234 -5.93 1.59 18.05
CA ILE A 234 -4.92 2.39 18.74
C ILE A 234 -4.80 3.77 18.09
N CYS A 235 -4.79 3.86 16.76
CA CYS A 235 -4.71 5.12 16.04
C CYS A 235 -5.84 6.08 16.45
N TRP A 236 -7.11 5.67 16.41
CA TRP A 236 -8.21 6.58 16.76
C TRP A 236 -8.25 6.94 18.25
N LEU A 237 -7.86 6.02 19.13
CA LEU A 237 -7.70 6.30 20.56
C LEU A 237 -6.59 7.32 20.85
N LEU A 238 -5.62 7.50 19.95
CA LEU A 238 -4.60 8.54 20.02
C LEU A 238 -5.03 9.82 19.28
N ILE A 239 -5.55 9.71 18.06
CA ILE A 239 -5.90 10.85 17.19
C ILE A 239 -6.98 11.71 17.85
N CYS A 240 -8.08 11.13 18.32
CA CYS A 240 -9.19 11.86 18.93
C CYS A 240 -8.76 12.79 20.09
N PRO A 241 -8.08 12.30 21.14
CA PRO A 241 -7.63 13.15 22.24
C PRO A 241 -6.52 14.12 21.82
N LEU A 242 -5.64 13.77 20.87
CA LEU A 242 -4.61 14.67 20.36
C LEU A 242 -5.21 15.84 19.57
N VAL A 243 -6.20 15.58 18.69
CA VAL A 243 -6.94 16.64 17.98
C VAL A 243 -7.71 17.52 18.95
N PHE A 244 -8.35 16.93 19.98
CA PHE A 244 -9.01 17.68 21.05
C PHE A 244 -8.03 18.62 21.79
N THR A 245 -6.89 18.09 22.22
CA THR A 245 -5.88 18.87 22.97
C THR A 245 -5.28 19.96 22.12
N ALA A 246 -4.92 19.66 20.87
CA ALA A 246 -4.43 20.64 19.89
C ALA A 246 -5.47 21.76 19.66
N SER A 247 -6.75 21.42 19.52
CA SER A 247 -7.83 22.39 19.33
C SER A 247 -8.07 23.29 20.54
N ARG A 248 -7.99 22.71 21.75
CA ARG A 248 -8.06 23.44 23.01
C ARG A 248 -6.90 24.42 23.15
N TYR A 249 -5.69 23.98 22.80
CA TYR A 249 -4.48 24.80 22.81
C TYR A 249 -4.54 25.92 21.76
N ALA A 250 -4.89 25.61 20.51
CA ALA A 250 -5.07 26.58 19.44
C ALA A 250 -6.09 27.67 19.80
N SER A 251 -7.21 27.29 20.43
CA SER A 251 -8.20 28.24 20.94
C SER A 251 -7.64 29.18 22.01
N LEU A 252 -6.80 28.66 22.91
CA LEU A 252 -6.11 29.47 23.92
C LEU A 252 -5.11 30.42 23.27
N LEU A 253 -4.33 29.97 22.28
CA LEU A 253 -3.40 30.82 21.53
C LEU A 253 -4.11 31.96 20.78
N LEU A 254 -5.23 31.67 20.10
CA LEU A 254 -6.05 32.68 19.43
C LEU A 254 -6.59 33.73 20.42
N LEU A 255 -6.90 33.33 21.65
CA LEU A 255 -7.27 34.28 22.71
C LEU A 255 -6.08 35.12 23.15
N LEU A 256 -4.88 34.53 23.26
CA LEU A 256 -3.66 35.23 23.67
C LEU A 256 -3.15 36.24 22.64
N SER A 257 -3.26 35.92 21.34
CA SER A 257 -2.80 36.74 20.22
C SER A 257 -3.70 37.94 19.91
N ALA A 258 -4.98 37.92 20.32
CA ALA A 258 -5.86 39.07 20.21
C ALA A 258 -5.24 40.30 20.91
N ASN A 259 -4.88 41.31 20.11
CA ASN A 259 -4.11 42.49 20.52
C ASN A 259 -4.80 43.27 21.64
N ARG A 260 -4.13 43.37 22.78
CA ARG A 260 -4.34 44.41 23.79
C ARG A 260 -2.97 44.97 24.17
N PRO A 261 -2.86 46.29 24.39
CA PRO A 261 -1.60 46.95 24.72
C PRO A 261 -1.01 46.33 25.99
N LEU A 262 0.31 46.07 25.95
CA LEU A 262 1.07 45.68 27.13
C LEU A 262 0.91 46.80 28.18
N ARG A 263 0.42 46.48 29.38
CA ARG A 263 0.44 47.45 30.48
C ARG A 263 1.89 47.87 30.72
N ALA A 264 2.16 49.17 30.67
CA ALA A 264 3.49 49.78 30.63
C ALA A 264 4.37 49.61 31.89
N ARG A 265 4.08 48.65 32.78
CA ARG A 265 4.67 48.59 34.14
C ARG A 265 5.46 47.32 34.48
N THR A 266 5.83 46.47 33.51
CA THR A 266 6.59 45.23 33.77
C THR A 266 8.05 45.32 33.33
N HIS A 267 8.96 44.70 34.10
CA HIS A 267 10.42 44.70 33.87
C HIS A 267 10.83 44.06 32.53
N ARG A 268 11.91 44.56 31.90
CA ARG A 268 12.46 44.16 30.58
C ARG A 268 12.57 42.62 30.33
N PRO A 269 13.07 41.78 31.27
CA PRO A 269 13.13 40.32 31.06
C PRO A 269 11.75 39.65 31.03
N GLN A 270 10.78 40.13 31.81
CA GLN A 270 9.39 39.65 31.76
C GLN A 270 8.68 40.05 30.46
N GLN A 271 9.08 41.16 29.84
CA GLN A 271 8.55 41.57 28.54
C GLN A 271 9.04 40.66 27.41
N LEU A 272 10.29 40.19 27.47
CA LEU A 272 10.87 39.26 26.50
C LEU A 272 10.20 37.88 26.58
N SER A 273 10.05 37.30 27.78
CA SER A 273 9.34 36.02 27.95
C SER A 273 7.87 36.11 27.52
N GLN A 274 7.19 37.23 27.82
CA GLN A 274 5.82 37.47 27.36
C GLN A 274 5.71 37.64 25.85
N ARG A 275 6.73 38.20 25.17
CA ARG A 275 6.76 38.29 23.70
C ARG A 275 7.00 36.93 23.05
N VAL A 276 7.91 36.13 23.59
CA VAL A 276 8.19 34.76 23.12
C VAL A 276 6.92 33.91 23.21
N VAL A 277 6.25 33.92 24.36
CA VAL A 277 5.01 33.15 24.59
C VAL A 277 3.84 33.65 23.75
N ARG A 278 3.74 34.97 23.49
CA ARG A 278 2.58 35.56 22.79
C ARG A 278 2.68 35.55 21.27
N ARG A 279 3.88 35.44 20.69
CA ARG A 279 4.09 35.56 19.24
C ARG A 279 4.92 34.43 18.62
N ILE A 280 5.99 34.00 19.27
CA ILE A 280 6.92 33.03 18.67
C ILE A 280 6.34 31.61 18.77
N ILE A 281 5.89 31.19 19.95
CA ILE A 281 5.32 29.83 20.14
C ILE A 281 4.12 29.57 19.21
N PRO A 282 3.10 30.45 19.12
CA PRO A 282 2.01 30.26 18.17
C PRO A 282 2.46 30.20 16.71
N GLY A 283 3.39 31.09 16.33
CA GLY A 283 3.91 31.16 14.97
C GLY A 283 4.66 29.88 14.58
N ALA A 284 5.52 29.37 15.45
CA ALA A 284 6.26 28.13 15.24
C ALA A 284 5.32 26.92 15.12
N THR A 285 4.33 26.78 16.02
CA THR A 285 3.36 25.68 15.95
C THR A 285 2.54 25.73 14.67
N THR A 286 2.06 26.91 14.26
CA THR A 286 1.31 27.06 13.00
C THR A 286 2.19 26.78 11.78
N PHE A 287 3.47 27.19 11.80
CA PHE A 287 4.41 26.89 10.73
C PHE A 287 4.66 25.39 10.58
N THR A 288 4.93 24.67 11.66
CA THR A 288 5.14 23.21 11.61
C THR A 288 3.92 22.48 11.07
N MET A 289 2.73 22.86 11.54
CA MET A 289 1.46 22.28 11.08
C MET A 289 1.22 22.51 9.58
N LEU A 290 1.48 23.73 9.09
CA LEU A 290 1.37 24.07 7.67
C LEU A 290 2.45 23.37 6.83
N ALA A 291 3.69 23.29 7.32
CA ALA A 291 4.77 22.59 6.62
C ALA A 291 4.44 21.11 6.41
N THR A 292 3.90 20.44 7.44
CA THR A 292 3.45 19.05 7.31
C THR A 292 2.32 18.92 6.28
N LEU A 293 1.33 19.83 6.29
CA LEU A 293 0.25 19.83 5.30
C LEU A 293 0.78 20.01 3.87
N ILE A 294 1.70 20.96 3.66
CA ILE A 294 2.31 21.23 2.35
C ILE A 294 3.09 20.03 1.84
N VAL A 295 3.87 19.36 2.70
CA VAL A 295 4.61 18.15 2.32
C VAL A 295 3.64 17.06 1.87
N VAL A 296 2.57 16.82 2.62
CA VAL A 296 1.53 15.84 2.27
C VAL A 296 0.85 16.20 0.95
N GLU A 297 0.49 17.46 0.76
CA GLU A 297 -0.11 17.95 -0.50
C GLU A 297 0.81 17.82 -1.71
N TRP A 298 2.11 18.06 -1.51
CA TRP A 298 3.10 17.86 -2.56
C TRP A 298 3.22 16.39 -2.98
N GLN A 299 3.11 15.45 -2.03
CA GLN A 299 3.11 14.02 -2.36
C GLN A 299 1.90 13.60 -3.19
N PHE A 300 0.74 14.22 -2.97
CA PHE A 300 -0.44 13.94 -3.80
C PHE A 300 -0.25 14.34 -5.27
N LEU A 301 0.65 15.28 -5.57
CA LEU A 301 0.89 15.83 -6.91
C LEU A 301 2.10 15.21 -7.63
N LYS A 302 2.79 14.23 -7.01
CA LYS A 302 4.02 13.65 -7.55
C LYS A 302 3.75 12.85 -8.83
N PRO A 303 4.46 13.11 -9.96
CA PRO A 303 4.34 12.32 -11.18
C PRO A 303 5.02 10.94 -11.06
N SER A 304 4.58 9.97 -11.86
CA SER A 304 5.01 8.56 -11.80
C SER A 304 6.44 8.27 -12.27
N GLY A 305 7.07 9.17 -13.04
CA GLY A 305 8.53 9.22 -13.26
C GLY A 305 9.20 8.12 -14.09
N VAL A 306 8.54 7.00 -14.44
CA VAL A 306 9.19 5.88 -15.17
C VAL A 306 8.78 5.82 -16.64
N ALA A 307 9.75 5.48 -17.49
CA ALA A 307 9.56 5.27 -18.91
C ALA A 307 8.67 4.05 -19.15
N LYS A 308 7.53 4.28 -19.81
CA LYS A 308 6.62 3.20 -20.22
C LYS A 308 7.28 2.34 -21.30
N LEU A 309 7.20 1.03 -21.15
CA LEU A 309 7.64 0.10 -22.20
C LEU A 309 6.73 0.23 -23.42
N GLN A 310 7.33 0.20 -24.61
CA GLN A 310 6.56 0.20 -25.86
C GLN A 310 5.86 -1.16 -26.05
N PRO A 311 4.62 -1.16 -26.57
CA PRO A 311 3.93 -2.39 -26.91
C PRO A 311 4.69 -3.14 -28.02
N LEU A 312 4.61 -4.46 -28.00
CA LEU A 312 5.14 -5.30 -29.09
C LEU A 312 4.19 -5.27 -30.29
N GLU A 313 4.73 -5.36 -31.51
CA GLU A 313 3.94 -5.48 -32.74
C GLU A 313 3.14 -6.79 -32.78
N TYR A 314 3.77 -7.88 -32.36
CA TYR A 314 3.11 -9.16 -32.06
C TYR A 314 3.41 -9.54 -30.61
N ASN A 315 2.38 -9.93 -29.87
CA ASN A 315 2.49 -10.29 -28.46
C ASN A 315 1.69 -11.56 -28.17
N ALA A 316 2.37 -12.65 -27.85
CA ALA A 316 1.75 -13.94 -27.56
C ALA A 316 1.05 -13.99 -26.19
N TYR A 317 1.23 -12.99 -25.32
CA TYR A 317 0.74 -13.01 -23.94
C TYR A 317 -0.75 -13.34 -23.81
N GLN A 318 -1.60 -12.68 -24.60
CA GLN A 318 -3.04 -12.92 -24.57
C GLN A 318 -3.39 -14.33 -25.05
N SER A 319 -2.81 -14.77 -26.17
CA SER A 319 -3.07 -16.11 -26.73
C SER A 319 -2.60 -17.24 -25.80
N ILE A 320 -1.50 -17.04 -25.07
CA ILE A 320 -1.06 -17.96 -24.02
C ILE A 320 -2.10 -18.03 -22.89
N GLY A 321 -2.64 -16.88 -22.47
CA GLY A 321 -3.68 -16.81 -21.44
C GLY A 321 -4.99 -17.48 -21.87
N GLU A 322 -5.37 -17.34 -23.14
CA GLU A 322 -6.54 -17.99 -23.74
C GLU A 322 -6.35 -19.52 -23.81
N ALA A 323 -5.17 -20.00 -24.20
CA ALA A 323 -4.85 -21.43 -24.17
C ALA A 323 -4.95 -22.00 -22.75
N GLY A 324 -4.43 -21.26 -21.76
CA GLY A 324 -4.59 -21.61 -20.35
C GLY A 324 -6.05 -21.62 -19.88
N ALA A 325 -6.88 -20.70 -20.38
CA ALA A 325 -8.31 -20.67 -20.07
C ALA A 325 -9.05 -21.91 -20.61
N VAL A 326 -8.70 -22.36 -21.84
CA VAL A 326 -9.23 -23.60 -22.41
C VAL A 326 -8.87 -24.80 -21.53
N ILE A 327 -7.64 -24.86 -21.01
CA ILE A 327 -7.21 -25.90 -20.07
C ILE A 327 -8.02 -25.83 -18.78
N GLU A 328 -8.23 -24.64 -18.21
CA GLU A 328 -9.02 -24.45 -16.98
C GLU A 328 -10.50 -24.82 -17.15
N GLN A 329 -11.03 -24.75 -18.37
CA GLN A 329 -12.41 -25.16 -18.70
C GLN A 329 -12.53 -26.64 -19.08
N SER A 330 -11.41 -27.36 -19.23
CA SER A 330 -11.38 -28.77 -19.60
C SER A 330 -11.55 -29.70 -18.40
N ASP A 331 -11.71 -31.00 -18.65
CA ASP A 331 -11.76 -32.04 -17.62
C ASP A 331 -10.46 -32.11 -16.78
N PHE A 332 -9.33 -31.61 -17.30
CA PHE A 332 -8.07 -31.55 -16.55
C PHE A 332 -8.18 -30.68 -15.29
N SER A 333 -9.05 -29.66 -15.30
CA SER A 333 -9.29 -28.79 -14.14
C SER A 333 -9.74 -29.55 -12.88
N GLN A 334 -10.38 -30.72 -13.05
CA GLN A 334 -10.79 -31.59 -11.93
C GLN A 334 -9.59 -32.21 -11.20
N LEU A 335 -8.42 -32.26 -11.84
CA LEU A 335 -7.17 -32.77 -11.27
C LEU A 335 -6.30 -31.65 -10.69
N ARG A 336 -6.76 -30.39 -10.68
CA ARG A 336 -5.94 -29.21 -10.34
C ARG A 336 -5.26 -29.28 -8.97
N SER A 337 -5.85 -29.94 -7.98
CA SER A 337 -5.27 -30.12 -6.63
C SER A 337 -4.37 -31.35 -6.51
N ASP A 338 -4.60 -32.38 -7.32
CA ASP A 338 -4.01 -33.71 -7.14
C ASP A 338 -3.19 -34.13 -8.37
N TRP A 339 -2.90 -33.22 -9.30
CA TRP A 339 -2.27 -33.55 -10.58
C TRP A 339 -0.92 -34.26 -10.42
N GLU A 340 -0.16 -33.94 -9.36
CA GLU A 340 1.10 -34.60 -8.97
C GLU A 340 0.89 -36.04 -8.51
N THR A 341 -0.15 -36.30 -7.73
CA THR A 341 -0.43 -37.62 -7.14
C THR A 341 -1.41 -38.47 -7.97
N ALA A 342 -2.03 -37.87 -8.98
CA ALA A 342 -2.99 -38.52 -9.87
C ALA A 342 -2.35 -39.72 -10.58
N SER A 343 -3.07 -40.85 -10.60
CA SER A 343 -2.62 -42.03 -11.33
C SER A 343 -2.60 -41.79 -12.83
N LEU A 344 -1.64 -42.40 -13.53
CA LEU A 344 -1.52 -42.29 -14.98
C LEU A 344 -2.80 -42.72 -15.73
N ALA A 345 -3.53 -43.69 -15.19
CA ALA A 345 -4.82 -44.13 -15.74
C ALA A 345 -5.88 -43.02 -15.79
N LYS A 346 -5.81 -42.02 -14.89
CA LYS A 346 -6.65 -40.83 -14.91
C LYS A 346 -6.01 -39.69 -15.69
N LEU A 347 -4.70 -39.55 -15.60
CA LEU A 347 -3.96 -38.43 -16.21
C LEU A 347 -3.96 -38.51 -17.73
N VAL A 348 -3.69 -39.69 -18.30
CA VAL A 348 -3.53 -39.88 -19.75
C VAL A 348 -4.79 -39.47 -20.53
N PRO A 349 -6.01 -39.92 -20.19
CA PRO A 349 -7.23 -39.47 -20.90
C PRO A 349 -7.47 -37.97 -20.79
N SER A 350 -7.19 -37.36 -19.63
CA SER A 350 -7.35 -35.92 -19.41
C SER A 350 -6.32 -35.10 -20.20
N ILE A 351 -5.11 -35.60 -20.41
CA ILE A 351 -4.10 -34.94 -21.25
C ILE A 351 -4.44 -35.08 -22.73
N GLN A 352 -4.89 -36.26 -23.16
CA GLN A 352 -5.30 -36.50 -24.55
C GLN A 352 -6.43 -35.56 -25.00
N SER A 353 -7.35 -35.19 -24.11
CA SER A 353 -8.43 -34.25 -24.45
C SER A 353 -7.96 -32.81 -24.67
N ILE A 354 -6.78 -32.43 -24.17
CA ILE A 354 -6.19 -31.09 -24.30
C ILE A 354 -4.90 -31.04 -25.12
N GLU A 355 -4.47 -32.15 -25.71
CA GLU A 355 -3.25 -32.25 -26.53
C GLU A 355 -3.13 -31.19 -27.64
N PRO A 356 -4.21 -30.84 -28.39
CA PRO A 356 -4.13 -29.76 -29.38
C PRO A 356 -3.79 -28.41 -28.75
N THR A 357 -4.34 -28.12 -27.57
CA THR A 357 -4.06 -26.88 -26.83
C THR A 357 -2.64 -26.84 -26.30
N LEU A 358 -2.10 -27.98 -25.85
CA LEU A 358 -0.70 -28.08 -25.41
C LEU A 358 0.27 -27.88 -26.58
N THR A 359 -0.06 -28.42 -27.76
CA THR A 359 0.71 -28.21 -28.99
C THR A 359 0.69 -26.73 -29.41
N GLN A 360 -0.49 -26.10 -29.39
CA GLN A 360 -0.61 -24.67 -29.65
C GLN A 360 0.20 -23.84 -28.65
N LEU A 361 0.17 -24.22 -27.36
CA LEU A 361 0.92 -23.54 -26.31
C LEU A 361 2.43 -23.64 -26.54
N HIS A 362 2.95 -24.79 -26.96
CA HIS A 362 4.36 -24.95 -27.34
C HIS A 362 4.80 -23.93 -28.41
N ASP A 363 4.01 -23.81 -29.48
CA ASP A 363 4.30 -22.86 -30.57
C ASP A 363 4.24 -21.40 -30.10
N LEU A 364 3.24 -21.06 -29.30
CA LEU A 364 3.08 -19.72 -28.72
C LEU A 364 4.27 -19.33 -27.82
N LEU A 365 4.83 -20.29 -27.08
CA LEU A 365 5.97 -20.07 -26.20
C LEU A 365 7.28 -19.78 -26.95
N GLN A 366 7.34 -20.05 -28.26
CA GLN A 366 8.47 -19.64 -29.10
C GLN A 366 8.34 -18.20 -29.62
N SER A 367 7.21 -17.54 -29.37
CA SER A 367 6.93 -16.22 -29.90
C SER A 367 7.23 -15.10 -28.89
N PRO A 368 7.48 -13.85 -29.35
CA PRO A 368 7.62 -12.71 -28.46
C PRO A 368 6.43 -12.55 -27.51
N CYS A 369 6.73 -12.47 -26.21
CA CYS A 369 5.75 -12.33 -25.15
C CYS A 369 6.16 -11.20 -24.19
N ARG A 370 5.24 -10.31 -23.88
CA ARG A 370 5.42 -9.24 -22.89
C ARG A 370 4.09 -8.95 -22.20
N VAL A 371 4.13 -8.73 -20.89
CA VAL A 371 2.93 -8.34 -20.13
C VAL A 371 2.44 -6.95 -20.61
N PRO A 372 1.16 -6.81 -21.00
CA PRO A 372 0.60 -5.56 -21.47
C PRO A 372 0.15 -4.67 -20.29
N VAL A 373 1.12 -4.10 -19.56
CA VAL A 373 0.83 -3.27 -18.38
C VAL A 373 0.12 -1.96 -18.77
N ASP A 374 -1.12 -1.78 -18.31
CA ASP A 374 -1.89 -0.54 -18.47
C ASP A 374 -1.63 0.43 -17.31
N TYR A 375 -1.15 1.63 -17.61
CA TYR A 375 -0.86 2.69 -16.62
C TYR A 375 -2.01 3.69 -16.45
N THR A 376 -3.18 3.42 -17.04
CA THR A 376 -4.33 4.33 -17.02
C THR A 376 -5.43 3.88 -16.06
N ASN A 377 -5.51 2.59 -15.76
CA ASN A 377 -6.48 1.99 -14.86
C ASN A 377 -5.79 1.10 -13.84
N ASN A 378 -6.36 1.00 -12.64
CA ASN A 378 -5.92 0.08 -11.59
C ASN A 378 -6.61 -1.28 -11.64
N ASP A 379 -7.49 -1.50 -12.63
CA ASP A 379 -8.09 -2.80 -12.91
C ASP A 379 -7.00 -3.81 -13.26
N LEU A 380 -6.92 -4.87 -12.47
CA LEU A 380 -5.97 -5.96 -12.63
C LEU A 380 -6.58 -7.11 -13.43
N SER A 381 -7.56 -6.87 -14.30
CA SER A 381 -8.23 -7.89 -15.10
C SER A 381 -7.30 -8.76 -15.94
N TRP A 382 -6.10 -8.29 -16.32
CA TRP A 382 -5.10 -9.17 -16.95
C TRP A 382 -4.54 -10.24 -16.00
N LEU A 383 -4.67 -10.07 -14.68
CA LEU A 383 -4.39 -11.11 -13.69
C LEU A 383 -5.46 -12.20 -13.63
N ASP A 384 -6.62 -12.03 -14.26
CA ASP A 384 -7.56 -13.15 -14.44
C ASP A 384 -6.88 -14.28 -15.23
N ALA A 385 -5.89 -13.96 -16.07
CA ALA A 385 -5.04 -14.95 -16.74
C ALA A 385 -4.02 -15.62 -15.81
N ALA A 386 -3.74 -15.08 -14.61
CA ALA A 386 -2.72 -15.63 -13.70
C ALA A 386 -3.07 -17.04 -13.20
N SER A 387 -4.35 -17.34 -12.95
CA SER A 387 -4.78 -18.71 -12.68
C SER A 387 -4.57 -19.61 -13.90
N ASN A 388 -4.86 -19.09 -15.09
CA ASN A 388 -4.78 -19.82 -16.35
C ASN A 388 -3.33 -20.21 -16.66
N PHE A 389 -2.35 -19.34 -16.39
CA PHE A 389 -0.93 -19.67 -16.58
C PHE A 389 -0.47 -20.79 -15.64
N ARG A 390 -0.86 -20.76 -14.36
CA ARG A 390 -0.52 -21.85 -13.43
C ARG A 390 -1.16 -23.16 -13.87
N SER A 391 -2.40 -23.14 -14.33
CA SER A 391 -3.08 -24.33 -14.83
C SER A 391 -2.44 -24.86 -16.11
N ALA A 392 -2.05 -23.98 -17.04
CA ALA A 392 -1.28 -24.36 -18.22
C ALA A 392 0.07 -25.00 -17.85
N SER A 393 0.79 -24.43 -16.88
CA SER A 393 2.06 -24.99 -16.38
C SER A 393 1.89 -26.41 -15.82
N ARG A 394 0.83 -26.64 -15.04
CA ARG A 394 0.50 -27.97 -14.48
C ARG A 394 0.12 -28.97 -15.58
N ALA A 395 -0.63 -28.53 -16.59
CA ALA A 395 -1.01 -29.37 -17.72
C ALA A 395 0.20 -29.76 -18.59
N LEU A 396 1.12 -28.82 -18.85
CA LEU A 396 2.39 -29.10 -19.52
C LEU A 396 3.19 -30.16 -18.77
N VAL A 397 3.37 -30.00 -17.46
CA VAL A 397 4.08 -30.99 -16.66
C VAL A 397 3.36 -32.33 -16.63
N ALA A 398 2.04 -32.35 -16.43
CA ALA A 398 1.25 -33.57 -16.45
C ALA A 398 1.40 -34.31 -17.80
N SER A 399 1.41 -33.59 -18.92
CA SER A 399 1.73 -34.14 -20.23
C SER A 399 3.14 -34.72 -20.29
N GLY A 400 4.13 -34.00 -19.77
CA GLY A 400 5.51 -34.49 -19.67
C GLY A 400 5.63 -35.78 -18.87
N ARG A 401 4.88 -35.93 -17.78
CA ARG A 401 4.81 -37.17 -16.98
C ARG A 401 4.20 -38.34 -17.76
N CYS A 402 3.15 -38.10 -18.54
CA CYS A 402 2.59 -39.12 -19.44
C CYS A 402 3.61 -39.56 -20.49
N SER A 403 4.37 -38.63 -21.08
CA SER A 403 5.44 -38.95 -22.02
C SER A 403 6.60 -39.69 -21.36
N LEU A 404 6.95 -39.34 -20.11
CA LEU A 404 8.00 -40.00 -19.34
C LEU A 404 7.68 -41.49 -19.10
N ASP A 405 6.45 -41.79 -18.68
CA ASP A 405 5.96 -43.17 -18.49
C ASP A 405 5.97 -43.97 -19.81
N ALA A 406 5.68 -43.31 -20.92
CA ALA A 406 5.76 -43.90 -22.26
C ALA A 406 7.20 -44.08 -22.78
N GLY A 407 8.22 -43.64 -22.04
CA GLY A 407 9.64 -43.68 -22.47
C GLY A 407 10.00 -42.63 -23.52
N GLU A 408 9.14 -41.63 -23.74
CA GLU A 408 9.34 -40.55 -24.72
C GLU A 408 10.07 -39.36 -24.07
N TRP A 409 11.35 -39.56 -23.72
CA TRP A 409 12.13 -38.60 -22.93
C TRP A 409 12.28 -37.20 -23.59
N ASP A 410 12.36 -37.16 -24.92
CA ASP A 410 12.43 -35.91 -25.68
C ASP A 410 11.17 -35.06 -25.50
N LYS A 411 9.98 -35.68 -25.65
CA LYS A 411 8.70 -35.01 -25.40
C LYS A 411 8.54 -34.63 -23.94
N ALA A 412 8.90 -35.52 -23.01
CA ALA A 412 8.84 -35.23 -21.58
C ALA A 412 9.67 -34.00 -21.19
N SER A 413 10.94 -33.97 -21.62
CA SER A 413 11.84 -32.86 -21.35
C SER A 413 11.38 -31.54 -22.00
N THR A 414 10.81 -31.61 -23.20
CA THR A 414 10.23 -30.46 -23.91
C THR A 414 9.06 -29.88 -23.13
N SER A 415 8.12 -30.73 -22.68
CA SER A 415 6.96 -30.27 -21.91
C SER A 415 7.36 -29.65 -20.56
N PHE A 416 8.35 -30.20 -19.86
CA PHE A 416 8.85 -29.61 -18.61
C PHE A 416 9.60 -28.28 -18.86
N LEU A 417 10.37 -28.20 -19.95
CA LEU A 417 11.04 -26.97 -20.35
C LEU A 417 10.04 -25.89 -20.76
N ASP A 418 8.94 -26.26 -21.42
CA ASP A 418 7.88 -25.32 -21.79
C ASP A 418 7.15 -24.74 -20.57
N ALA A 419 6.98 -25.52 -19.51
CA ALA A 419 6.48 -24.98 -18.23
C ALA A 419 7.45 -23.92 -17.66
N CYS A 420 8.76 -24.17 -17.76
CA CYS A 420 9.77 -23.17 -17.39
C CYS A 420 9.69 -21.93 -18.29
N ARG A 421 9.57 -22.11 -19.61
CA ARG A 421 9.47 -21.02 -20.60
C ARG A 421 8.23 -20.19 -20.39
N LEU A 422 7.10 -20.82 -20.11
CA LEU A 422 5.86 -20.13 -19.76
C LEU A 422 6.10 -19.17 -18.58
N GLY A 423 6.73 -19.65 -17.50
CA GLY A 423 7.04 -18.83 -16.34
C GLY A 423 7.97 -17.65 -16.64
N VAL A 424 8.94 -17.80 -17.54
CA VAL A 424 9.83 -16.71 -17.98
C VAL A 424 9.13 -15.73 -18.93
N SER A 425 8.26 -16.22 -19.81
CA SER A 425 7.52 -15.38 -20.77
C SER A 425 6.49 -14.48 -20.09
N VAL A 426 5.72 -15.00 -19.12
CA VAL A 426 4.62 -14.25 -18.48
C VAL A 426 5.08 -13.23 -17.45
N ARG A 427 6.38 -13.14 -17.15
CA ARG A 427 6.96 -12.10 -16.28
C ARG A 427 7.59 -10.94 -17.05
N HIS A 428 7.94 -11.13 -18.32
CA HIS A 428 8.71 -10.16 -19.08
C HIS A 428 7.94 -8.84 -19.25
N GLY A 429 8.49 -7.73 -18.74
CA GLY A 429 7.85 -6.42 -18.78
C GLY A 429 6.66 -6.23 -17.84
N GLY A 430 6.37 -7.23 -16.99
CA GLY A 430 5.27 -7.21 -16.03
C GLY A 430 5.55 -6.48 -14.73
N LEU A 431 4.50 -6.42 -13.90
CA LEU A 431 4.52 -5.95 -12.51
C LEU A 431 5.04 -7.04 -11.57
N LEU A 432 5.25 -6.69 -10.31
CA LEU A 432 5.75 -7.63 -9.30
C LEU A 432 4.87 -8.89 -9.18
N ILE A 433 3.56 -8.73 -9.30
CA ILE A 433 2.63 -9.85 -9.24
C ILE A 433 2.80 -10.83 -10.41
N ASP A 434 3.12 -10.34 -11.62
CA ASP A 434 3.39 -11.18 -12.79
C ASP A 434 4.68 -12.00 -12.58
N TYR A 435 5.68 -11.40 -11.92
CA TYR A 435 6.89 -12.10 -11.50
C TYR A 435 6.59 -13.25 -10.54
N LEU A 436 5.73 -13.03 -9.53
CA LEU A 436 5.35 -14.09 -8.58
C LEU A 436 4.60 -15.24 -9.26
N VAL A 437 3.75 -14.93 -10.25
CA VAL A 437 3.06 -15.95 -11.07
C VAL A 437 4.08 -16.70 -11.94
N GLY A 438 5.02 -15.98 -12.55
CA GLY A 438 6.08 -16.54 -13.38
C GLY A 438 7.00 -17.50 -12.60
N ILE A 439 7.43 -17.11 -11.39
CA ILE A 439 8.22 -17.97 -10.48
C ILE A 439 7.47 -19.27 -10.21
N SER A 440 6.18 -19.18 -9.83
CA SER A 440 5.35 -20.37 -9.60
C SER A 440 5.29 -21.31 -10.80
N CYS A 441 5.17 -20.80 -12.02
CA CYS A 441 5.16 -21.64 -13.23
C CYS A 441 6.54 -22.26 -13.50
N THR A 442 7.62 -21.48 -13.31
CA THR A 442 8.99 -21.98 -13.49
C THR A 442 9.36 -23.06 -12.49
N SER A 443 8.95 -22.93 -11.22
CA SER A 443 9.15 -23.97 -10.20
C SER A 443 8.50 -25.30 -10.58
N ILE A 444 7.24 -25.27 -11.06
CA ILE A 444 6.49 -26.47 -11.47
C ILE A 444 7.25 -27.29 -12.54
N GLY A 445 7.83 -26.62 -13.54
CA GLY A 445 8.59 -27.30 -14.60
C GLY A 445 10.00 -27.72 -14.17
N SER A 446 10.71 -26.87 -13.43
CA SER A 446 12.12 -27.06 -13.10
C SER A 446 12.37 -28.19 -12.10
N VAL A 447 11.45 -28.39 -11.14
CA VAL A 447 11.47 -29.56 -10.23
C VAL A 447 11.47 -30.85 -11.03
N GLN A 448 10.60 -30.96 -12.02
CA GLN A 448 10.45 -32.18 -12.82
C GLN A 448 11.65 -32.46 -13.72
N LEU A 449 12.26 -31.41 -14.28
CA LEU A 449 13.54 -31.53 -14.97
C LEU A 449 14.64 -32.03 -14.04
N TYR A 450 14.71 -31.50 -12.82
CA TYR A 450 15.73 -31.89 -11.85
C TYR A 450 15.56 -33.34 -11.36
N GLU A 451 14.36 -33.73 -10.92
CA GLU A 451 14.06 -35.09 -10.44
C GLU A 451 14.45 -36.16 -11.49
N HIS A 452 14.08 -35.93 -12.74
CA HIS A 452 14.23 -36.88 -13.84
C HIS A 452 15.54 -36.71 -14.63
N ARG A 453 16.42 -35.80 -14.22
CA ARG A 453 17.65 -35.43 -14.95
C ARG A 453 18.52 -36.60 -15.39
N HIS A 454 18.57 -37.65 -14.57
CA HIS A 454 19.36 -38.85 -14.80
C HIS A 454 18.84 -39.74 -15.95
N LEU A 455 17.60 -39.53 -16.39
CA LEU A 455 16.98 -40.27 -17.50
C LEU A 455 17.29 -39.65 -18.87
N PHE A 456 17.70 -38.38 -18.91
CA PHE A 456 17.88 -37.65 -20.16
C PHE A 456 19.24 -37.96 -20.81
N PRO A 457 19.26 -38.38 -22.10
CA PRO A 457 20.52 -38.63 -22.82
C PRO A 457 21.33 -37.36 -23.05
N GLN A 458 22.62 -37.54 -23.37
CA GLN A 458 23.59 -36.46 -23.60
C GLN A 458 23.08 -35.31 -24.47
N GLN A 459 22.47 -35.61 -25.62
CA GLN A 459 21.97 -34.59 -26.54
C GLN A 459 20.88 -33.71 -25.90
N LEU A 460 20.01 -34.30 -25.07
CA LEU A 460 19.00 -33.56 -24.32
C LEU A 460 19.63 -32.76 -23.18
N SER A 461 20.59 -33.33 -22.44
CA SER A 461 21.31 -32.60 -21.39
C SER A 461 21.97 -31.33 -21.96
N ARG A 462 22.61 -31.42 -23.13
CA ARG A 462 23.22 -30.26 -23.81
C ARG A 462 22.18 -29.20 -24.17
N SER A 463 21.06 -29.59 -24.78
CA SER A 463 20.02 -28.64 -25.19
C SER A 463 19.31 -28.00 -23.99
N LEU A 464 19.06 -28.77 -22.92
CA LEU A 464 18.47 -28.28 -21.67
C LEU A 464 19.40 -27.28 -20.98
N ALA A 465 20.70 -27.57 -20.88
CA ALA A 465 21.69 -26.66 -20.31
C ALA A 465 21.68 -25.29 -21.03
N HIS A 466 21.72 -25.32 -22.37
CA HIS A 466 21.70 -24.09 -23.18
C HIS A 466 20.36 -23.33 -23.04
N ASN A 467 19.22 -24.01 -23.11
CA ASN A 467 17.91 -23.37 -23.02
C ASN A 467 17.69 -22.73 -21.65
N LEU A 468 18.01 -23.43 -20.55
CA LEU A 468 17.87 -22.91 -19.19
C LEU A 468 18.81 -21.72 -18.93
N ALA A 469 20.07 -21.81 -19.39
CA ALA A 469 21.01 -20.71 -19.28
C ALA A 469 20.52 -19.47 -20.03
N THR A 470 20.03 -19.64 -21.26
CA THR A 470 19.45 -18.56 -22.07
C THR A 470 18.23 -17.92 -21.40
N MET A 471 17.30 -18.74 -20.91
CA MET A 471 16.12 -18.26 -20.19
C MET A 471 16.48 -17.48 -18.92
N SER A 472 17.42 -17.98 -18.12
CA SER A 472 17.87 -17.30 -16.90
C SER A 472 18.51 -15.94 -17.16
N ASN A 473 19.07 -15.73 -18.37
CA ASN A 473 19.67 -14.47 -18.79
C ASN A 473 18.64 -13.45 -19.32
N GLN A 474 17.41 -13.89 -19.63
CA GLN A 474 16.31 -13.02 -20.07
C GLN A 474 15.54 -12.42 -18.89
N LEU A 475 15.78 -12.90 -17.67
CA LEU A 475 15.15 -12.41 -16.45
C LEU A 475 15.61 -10.99 -16.14
N GLU A 476 14.65 -10.10 -15.86
CA GLU A 476 14.98 -8.71 -15.50
C GLU A 476 15.46 -8.64 -14.04
N GLU A 477 16.30 -7.64 -13.77
CA GLU A 477 16.75 -7.31 -12.42
C GLU A 477 15.58 -6.88 -11.53
N PHE A 478 15.58 -7.30 -10.26
CA PHE A 478 14.49 -7.01 -9.32
C PHE A 478 14.23 -5.51 -9.16
N THR A 479 15.28 -4.69 -9.15
CA THR A 479 15.16 -3.22 -9.06
C THR A 479 14.37 -2.63 -10.23
N THR A 480 14.52 -3.20 -11.43
CA THR A 480 13.78 -2.78 -12.62
C THR A 480 12.29 -3.07 -12.47
N VAL A 481 11.96 -4.26 -11.93
CA VAL A 481 10.57 -4.66 -11.65
C VAL A 481 9.96 -3.77 -10.57
N GLN A 482 10.70 -3.53 -9.49
CA GLN A 482 10.28 -2.67 -8.39
C GLN A 482 9.99 -1.24 -8.84
N ASP A 483 10.88 -0.65 -9.65
CA ASP A 483 10.69 0.71 -10.17
C ASP A 483 9.46 0.80 -11.09
N ARG A 484 9.24 -0.22 -11.91
CA ARG A 484 8.05 -0.32 -12.76
C ARG A 484 6.77 -0.43 -11.95
N ASP A 485 6.75 -1.31 -10.96
CA ASP A 485 5.59 -1.52 -10.09
C ASP A 485 5.25 -0.23 -9.34
N ARG A 486 6.27 0.41 -8.76
CA ARG A 486 6.14 1.73 -8.14
C ARG A 486 5.52 2.75 -9.08
N ALA A 487 5.98 2.82 -10.32
CA ALA A 487 5.47 3.79 -11.28
C ALA A 487 4.02 3.52 -11.67
N TRP A 488 3.68 2.24 -11.82
CA TRP A 488 2.32 1.80 -12.05
C TRP A 488 1.41 2.21 -10.89
N THR A 489 1.79 1.89 -9.64
CA THR A 489 1.06 2.27 -8.43
C THR A 489 0.87 3.79 -8.30
N LEU A 490 1.90 4.59 -8.63
CA LEU A 490 1.79 6.06 -8.62
C LEU A 490 0.87 6.61 -9.73
N ALA A 491 0.78 5.90 -10.86
CA ALA A 491 -0.04 6.28 -12.01
C ALA A 491 -1.52 5.90 -11.81
N THR A 492 -1.80 4.72 -11.26
CA THR A 492 -3.15 4.12 -11.22
C THR A 492 -3.80 4.22 -9.84
N GLY A 493 -3.04 4.19 -8.76
CA GLY A 493 -3.56 4.12 -7.38
C GLY A 493 -4.04 5.45 -6.77
N GLY A 494 -4.07 6.53 -7.56
CA GLY A 494 -4.59 7.83 -7.14
C GLY A 494 -3.89 8.44 -5.93
N TRP A 495 -4.62 9.23 -5.15
CA TRP A 495 -4.07 9.92 -3.97
C TRP A 495 -3.71 8.95 -2.84
N HIS A 496 -4.48 7.87 -2.68
CA HIS A 496 -4.34 6.91 -1.59
C HIS A 496 -3.01 6.17 -1.70
N ALA A 497 -2.72 5.58 -2.86
CA ALA A 497 -1.47 4.86 -3.07
C ALA A 497 -0.24 5.77 -2.94
N ARG A 498 -0.32 7.03 -3.40
CA ARG A 498 0.75 8.03 -3.23
C ARG A 498 1.03 8.32 -1.76
N LEU A 499 -0.02 8.53 -0.96
CA LEU A 499 0.11 8.78 0.46
C LEU A 499 0.63 7.55 1.21
N GLN A 500 0.13 6.37 0.88
CA GLN A 500 0.57 5.12 1.47
C GLN A 500 2.05 4.86 1.19
N LEU A 501 2.49 4.98 -0.07
CA LEU A 501 3.91 4.85 -0.44
C LEU A 501 4.78 5.82 0.37
N PHE A 502 4.37 7.09 0.49
CA PHE A 502 5.08 8.07 1.30
C PHE A 502 5.19 7.67 2.77
N ILE A 503 4.09 7.22 3.40
CA ILE A 503 4.07 6.81 4.81
C ILE A 503 5.06 5.66 5.05
N TYR A 504 5.04 4.66 4.17
CA TYR A 504 5.91 3.50 4.29
C TYR A 504 7.38 3.89 4.09
N GLU A 505 7.70 4.69 3.07
CA GLU A 505 9.05 5.18 2.81
C GLU A 505 9.60 6.04 3.94
N ALA A 506 8.79 6.95 4.46
CA ALA A 506 9.17 7.79 5.58
C ALA A 506 9.37 6.98 6.86
N ALA A 507 8.73 5.80 6.99
CA ALA A 507 8.95 4.86 8.08
C ALA A 507 10.25 4.03 7.91
N GLY A 508 11.01 4.23 6.83
CA GLY A 508 12.16 3.40 6.47
C GLY A 508 11.76 2.03 5.92
N ASN A 509 10.50 1.87 5.49
CA ASN A 509 9.99 0.66 4.87
C ASN A 509 9.79 0.91 3.38
N SER A 510 9.75 -0.15 2.59
CA SER A 510 9.15 -0.07 1.26
C SER A 510 7.94 -0.98 1.26
N ILE A 511 6.84 -0.55 0.66
CA ILE A 511 5.69 -1.44 0.37
C ILE A 511 6.18 -2.68 -0.40
N TYR A 512 7.26 -2.54 -1.16
CA TYR A 512 7.92 -3.61 -1.92
C TYR A 512 9.05 -4.35 -1.17
N LEU A 513 9.55 -3.84 -0.03
CA LEU A 513 10.69 -4.41 0.72
C LEU A 513 10.38 -4.76 2.18
N SER A 514 9.13 -4.61 2.64
CA SER A 514 8.78 -4.86 4.05
C SER A 514 8.80 -6.34 4.45
N THR A 515 9.14 -7.21 3.50
CA THR A 515 9.56 -8.58 3.69
C THR A 515 10.81 -8.80 2.84
N GLY A 516 11.95 -9.14 3.46
CA GLY A 516 13.17 -9.57 2.75
C GLY A 516 12.88 -10.65 1.70
N TYR A 517 11.80 -11.42 1.91
CA TYR A 517 11.18 -12.33 0.96
C TYR A 517 11.20 -11.87 -0.50
N LEU A 518 10.63 -10.70 -0.85
CA LEU A 518 10.53 -10.32 -2.26
C LEU A 518 11.88 -9.95 -2.89
N ARG A 519 12.78 -9.38 -2.08
CA ARG A 519 14.16 -9.09 -2.48
C ARG A 519 14.92 -10.39 -2.75
N ASP A 520 14.67 -11.43 -1.95
CA ASP A 520 15.47 -12.65 -1.94
C ASP A 520 14.89 -13.73 -2.88
N ILE A 521 13.56 -13.77 -3.09
CA ILE A 521 12.91 -14.81 -3.90
C ILE A 521 13.22 -14.70 -5.41
N LEU A 522 13.44 -13.50 -5.94
CA LEU A 522 13.80 -13.34 -7.35
C LEU A 522 15.22 -13.86 -7.63
N PRO A 523 16.27 -13.41 -6.92
CA PRO A 523 17.58 -14.04 -6.97
C PRO A 523 17.55 -15.55 -6.69
N PHE A 524 16.68 -16.00 -5.78
CA PHE A 524 16.49 -17.43 -5.48
C PHE A 524 16.03 -18.22 -6.71
N ASP A 525 14.96 -17.79 -7.39
CA ASP A 525 14.47 -18.42 -8.62
C ASP A 525 15.52 -18.38 -9.75
N GLN A 526 16.23 -17.25 -9.88
CA GLN A 526 17.34 -17.12 -10.83
C GLN A 526 18.47 -18.12 -10.53
N ALA A 527 18.85 -18.27 -9.26
CA ALA A 527 19.87 -19.22 -8.84
C ALA A 527 19.43 -20.65 -9.18
N GLY A 528 18.17 -21.01 -8.89
CA GLY A 528 17.61 -22.33 -9.23
C GLY A 528 17.73 -22.70 -10.70
N LEU A 529 17.31 -21.82 -11.61
CA LEU A 529 17.43 -22.04 -13.05
C LEU A 529 18.90 -22.17 -13.50
N ARG A 530 19.80 -21.36 -12.93
CA ARG A 530 21.23 -21.38 -13.27
C ARG A 530 21.93 -22.62 -12.71
N LEU A 531 21.55 -23.08 -11.52
CA LEU A 531 22.00 -24.34 -10.93
C LEU A 531 21.56 -25.52 -11.80
N LEU A 532 20.30 -25.53 -12.25
CA LEU A 532 19.79 -26.58 -13.15
C LEU A 532 20.49 -26.58 -14.51
N ALA A 533 20.79 -25.41 -15.07
CA ALA A 533 21.58 -25.31 -16.30
C ALA A 533 22.99 -25.90 -16.13
N MET A 534 23.64 -25.60 -15.00
CA MET A 534 24.95 -26.15 -14.64
C MET A 534 24.91 -27.67 -14.43
N GLU A 535 23.88 -28.20 -13.76
CA GLU A 535 23.65 -29.64 -13.59
C GLU A 535 23.62 -30.37 -14.94
N PHE A 536 22.82 -29.86 -15.89
CA PHE A 536 22.75 -30.46 -17.23
C PHE A 536 24.05 -30.31 -18.04
N ALA A 537 24.76 -29.20 -17.89
CA ALA A 537 26.07 -29.00 -18.53
C ALA A 537 27.13 -29.99 -17.98
N LEU A 538 27.13 -30.22 -16.66
CA LEU A 538 28.00 -31.20 -16.02
C LEU A 538 27.68 -32.61 -16.49
N GLN A 539 26.40 -32.97 -16.64
CA GLN A 539 25.99 -34.27 -17.18
C GLN A 539 26.48 -34.46 -18.61
N ASP A 540 26.30 -33.47 -19.48
CA ASP A 540 26.80 -33.52 -20.86
C ASP A 540 28.34 -33.69 -20.89
N TYR A 541 29.09 -32.95 -20.06
CA TYR A 541 30.53 -33.13 -19.92
C TYR A 541 30.88 -34.57 -19.48
N TYR A 542 30.16 -35.11 -18.49
CA TYR A 542 30.40 -36.47 -17.99
C TYR A 542 30.09 -37.55 -19.04
N PHE A 543 29.05 -37.36 -19.87
CA PHE A 543 28.77 -38.27 -20.98
C PHE A 543 29.92 -38.34 -21.98
N GLU A 544 30.55 -37.21 -22.26
CA GLU A 544 31.66 -37.09 -23.21
C GLU A 544 33.00 -37.60 -22.63
N HIS A 545 33.30 -37.25 -21.38
CA HIS A 545 34.62 -37.48 -20.79
C HIS A 545 34.68 -38.64 -19.79
N ARG A 546 33.54 -39.15 -19.31
CA ARG A 546 33.43 -40.15 -18.23
C ARG A 546 34.10 -39.75 -16.92
N GLN A 547 34.28 -38.45 -16.73
CA GLN A 547 34.81 -37.83 -15.52
C GLN A 547 34.14 -36.47 -15.34
N TRP A 548 34.02 -36.02 -14.10
CA TRP A 548 33.61 -34.64 -13.81
C TRP A 548 34.76 -33.67 -14.10
N PRO A 549 34.48 -32.42 -14.52
CA PRO A 549 35.52 -31.44 -14.78
C PRO A 549 36.31 -31.13 -13.51
N ARG A 550 37.57 -30.70 -13.64
CA ARG A 550 38.38 -30.28 -12.50
C ARG A 550 37.93 -28.91 -12.00
N GLU A 551 37.53 -28.06 -12.94
CA GLU A 551 37.06 -26.69 -12.70
C GLU A 551 35.88 -26.35 -13.61
N ALA A 552 35.00 -25.44 -13.17
CA ALA A 552 33.80 -25.08 -13.92
C ALA A 552 34.12 -24.52 -15.32
N THR A 553 35.25 -23.85 -15.49
CA THR A 553 35.71 -23.25 -16.75
C THR A 553 35.83 -24.26 -17.89
N GLU A 554 36.02 -25.56 -17.60
CA GLU A 554 36.03 -26.63 -18.61
C GLU A 554 34.66 -26.86 -19.28
N LEU A 555 33.57 -26.36 -18.70
CA LEU A 555 32.25 -26.39 -19.33
C LEU A 555 32.14 -25.42 -20.51
N VAL A 556 33.02 -24.42 -20.59
CA VAL A 556 32.97 -23.34 -21.58
C VAL A 556 34.00 -23.59 -22.69
N PRO A 557 33.67 -23.33 -23.98
CA PRO A 557 32.39 -22.85 -24.51
C PRO A 557 31.44 -23.96 -24.99
N VAL A 558 31.82 -25.23 -24.83
CA VAL A 558 31.16 -26.37 -25.50
C VAL A 558 29.84 -26.74 -24.84
N HIS A 559 29.81 -26.84 -23.51
CA HIS A 559 28.64 -27.27 -22.74
C HIS A 559 27.80 -26.06 -22.29
N LEU A 560 28.43 -24.91 -22.11
CA LEU A 560 27.80 -23.61 -21.85
C LEU A 560 28.56 -22.51 -22.58
N GLU A 561 27.86 -21.47 -23.05
CA GLU A 561 28.51 -20.31 -23.69
C GLU A 561 29.38 -19.50 -22.71
N ARG A 562 28.93 -19.42 -21.46
CA ARG A 562 29.60 -18.76 -20.34
C ARG A 562 29.12 -19.36 -19.03
N LEU A 563 29.91 -19.21 -17.98
CA LEU A 563 29.48 -19.62 -16.64
C LEU A 563 28.33 -18.72 -16.14
N PRO A 564 27.23 -19.31 -15.62
CA PRO A 564 26.15 -18.54 -15.03
C PRO A 564 26.63 -17.79 -13.78
N ILE A 565 26.27 -16.51 -13.72
CA ILE A 565 26.56 -15.63 -12.58
C ILE A 565 25.68 -16.05 -11.40
N ASP A 566 26.23 -16.05 -10.19
CA ASP A 566 25.46 -16.22 -8.97
C ASP A 566 24.72 -14.92 -8.64
N PRO A 567 23.37 -14.91 -8.62
CA PRO A 567 22.60 -13.68 -8.37
C PRO A 567 22.74 -13.15 -6.93
N PHE A 568 23.27 -13.94 -6.00
CA PHE A 568 23.51 -13.51 -4.63
C PHE A 568 24.96 -13.04 -4.38
N ASP A 569 25.88 -13.30 -5.31
CA ASP A 569 27.25 -12.84 -5.17
C ASP A 569 27.36 -11.35 -5.51
N ALA A 570 27.64 -10.52 -4.50
CA ALA A 570 27.79 -9.08 -4.66
C ALA A 570 28.91 -8.69 -5.64
N GLN A 571 29.88 -9.58 -5.89
CA GLN A 571 30.95 -9.37 -6.88
C GLN A 571 30.58 -9.86 -8.28
N GLN A 572 29.36 -10.34 -8.49
CA GLN A 572 28.89 -10.94 -9.75
C GLN A 572 29.76 -12.13 -10.19
N GLY A 573 30.26 -12.91 -9.22
CA GLY A 573 30.99 -14.15 -9.49
C GLY A 573 30.09 -15.24 -10.08
N ALA A 574 30.69 -16.28 -10.64
CA ALA A 574 29.94 -17.45 -11.13
C ALA A 574 29.41 -18.32 -9.96
N LEU A 575 28.40 -19.16 -10.23
CA LEU A 575 28.03 -20.23 -9.30
C LEU A 575 29.24 -21.06 -8.88
N ARG A 576 29.23 -21.53 -7.63
CA ARG A 576 30.37 -22.26 -7.06
C ARG A 576 30.32 -23.73 -7.45
N TYR A 577 31.44 -24.21 -7.95
CA TYR A 577 31.67 -25.60 -8.32
C TYR A 577 32.91 -26.11 -7.58
N VAL A 578 32.74 -27.18 -6.82
CA VAL A 578 33.84 -27.85 -6.12
C VAL A 578 33.83 -29.33 -6.49
N ARG A 579 34.90 -29.79 -7.15
CA ARG A 579 35.07 -31.22 -7.42
C ARG A 579 35.29 -31.97 -6.11
N THR A 580 34.55 -33.05 -5.90
CA THR A 580 34.74 -33.96 -4.75
C THR A 580 35.38 -35.27 -5.22
N VAL A 581 35.67 -36.19 -4.29
CA VAL A 581 36.29 -37.48 -4.63
C VAL A 581 35.39 -38.30 -5.55
N ASP A 582 34.09 -38.33 -5.25
CA ASP A 582 33.11 -39.19 -5.93
C ASP A 582 32.14 -38.42 -6.84
N GLY A 583 32.28 -37.09 -6.93
CA GLY A 583 31.33 -36.26 -7.65
C GLY A 583 31.72 -34.78 -7.67
N TYR A 584 30.76 -33.93 -7.37
CA TYR A 584 30.94 -32.51 -7.24
C TYR A 584 29.92 -31.91 -6.27
N LEU A 585 30.19 -30.69 -5.85
CA LEU A 585 29.30 -29.83 -5.10
C LEU A 585 29.06 -28.59 -5.96
N LEU A 586 27.78 -28.25 -6.15
CA LEU A 586 27.33 -27.12 -6.97
C LEU A 586 26.34 -26.29 -6.15
N TYR A 587 26.63 -25.01 -5.95
CA TYR A 587 25.84 -24.15 -5.08
C TYR A 587 25.91 -22.66 -5.45
N SER A 588 24.94 -21.92 -4.94
CA SER A 588 24.94 -20.45 -4.85
C SER A 588 25.24 -20.02 -3.41
N VAL A 589 25.87 -18.86 -3.23
CA VAL A 589 26.22 -18.32 -1.90
C VAL A 589 25.01 -17.89 -1.06
N GLY A 590 23.80 -17.93 -1.61
CA GLY A 590 22.57 -17.69 -0.86
C GLY A 590 22.35 -16.25 -0.38
N ALA A 591 21.21 -16.00 0.27
CA ALA A 591 20.74 -14.65 0.59
C ALA A 591 21.61 -13.89 1.60
N ASN A 592 22.50 -14.56 2.32
CA ASN A 592 23.48 -13.92 3.20
C ASN A 592 24.69 -13.34 2.43
N GLY A 593 24.85 -13.70 1.15
CA GLY A 593 25.96 -13.29 0.28
C GLY A 593 27.33 -13.76 0.76
N THR A 594 27.39 -14.74 1.67
CA THR A 594 28.62 -15.25 2.28
C THR A 594 28.80 -16.69 1.85
N ASP A 595 29.94 -17.00 1.23
CA ASP A 595 30.28 -18.36 0.81
C ASP A 595 30.54 -19.24 2.05
N ASP A 596 29.57 -20.07 2.39
CA ASP A 596 29.61 -21.00 3.52
C ASP A 596 30.21 -22.37 3.14
N GLY A 597 30.89 -22.46 1.98
CA GLY A 597 31.56 -23.68 1.50
C GLY A 597 30.59 -24.77 1.03
N GLY A 598 29.42 -24.37 0.56
CA GLY A 598 28.28 -25.17 0.18
C GLY A 598 27.44 -25.68 1.35
N GLN A 599 27.58 -25.14 2.56
CA GLN A 599 26.77 -25.57 3.71
C GLN A 599 25.37 -24.95 3.64
N ALA A 600 24.36 -25.81 3.51
CA ALA A 600 22.97 -25.40 3.51
C ALA A 600 22.51 -24.87 4.87
N PRO A 601 21.42 -24.07 4.92
CA PRO A 601 20.88 -23.53 6.16
C PRO A 601 20.52 -24.64 7.16
N PRO A 602 20.45 -24.33 8.48
CA PRO A 602 19.80 -25.20 9.46
C PRO A 602 18.37 -25.53 9.03
N GLU A 603 17.90 -26.77 9.24
CA GLU A 603 16.54 -27.23 8.84
C GLU A 603 15.43 -26.26 9.28
N ASP A 604 15.53 -25.75 10.49
CA ASP A 604 14.57 -24.82 11.11
C ASP A 604 14.42 -23.50 10.32
N ASP A 605 15.43 -23.13 9.53
CA ASP A 605 15.49 -21.91 8.70
C ASP A 605 15.23 -22.19 7.21
N ARG A 606 15.04 -23.45 6.80
CA ARG A 606 14.76 -23.83 5.41
C ARG A 606 13.26 -23.67 5.11
N THR A 607 12.82 -22.47 4.73
CA THR A 607 11.44 -22.27 4.28
C THR A 607 11.37 -21.59 2.92
N ILE A 608 10.44 -22.03 2.06
CA ILE A 608 10.14 -21.40 0.76
C ILE A 608 9.76 -19.92 0.95
N HIS A 609 9.12 -19.61 2.08
CA HIS A 609 8.64 -18.28 2.42
C HIS A 609 9.71 -17.31 2.94
N TYR A 610 10.92 -17.81 3.26
CA TYR A 610 12.06 -17.01 3.66
C TYR A 610 13.34 -17.72 3.21
N PRO A 611 13.93 -17.35 2.05
CA PRO A 611 15.31 -17.75 1.77
C PRO A 611 16.14 -17.43 3.01
N SER A 612 16.76 -18.46 3.59
CA SER A 612 17.42 -18.34 4.88
C SER A 612 18.40 -17.16 4.91
N ALA A 613 18.44 -16.45 6.03
CA ALA A 613 19.46 -15.42 6.27
C ALA A 613 20.87 -16.00 6.50
N SER A 614 21.06 -17.31 6.31
CA SER A 614 22.32 -18.03 6.49
C SER A 614 22.42 -19.26 5.57
N GLY A 615 23.62 -19.60 5.12
CA GLY A 615 23.88 -20.82 4.34
C GLY A 615 23.74 -20.66 2.84
N ASP A 616 24.40 -21.57 2.15
CA ASP A 616 24.45 -21.68 0.70
C ASP A 616 23.27 -22.47 0.14
N ILE A 617 22.90 -22.22 -1.11
CA ILE A 617 21.82 -22.92 -1.81
C ILE A 617 22.44 -24.00 -2.70
N GLN A 618 22.38 -25.26 -2.26
CA GLN A 618 22.73 -26.39 -3.12
C GLN A 618 21.60 -26.69 -4.10
N ALA A 619 21.95 -27.22 -5.29
CA ALA A 619 20.95 -27.65 -6.26
C ALA A 619 19.96 -28.67 -5.68
N ALA A 620 20.44 -29.65 -4.91
CA ALA A 620 19.58 -30.67 -4.29
C ALA A 620 18.60 -30.07 -3.28
N ASP A 621 19.10 -29.24 -2.35
CA ASP A 621 18.24 -28.59 -1.35
C ASP A 621 17.23 -27.64 -2.00
N TYR A 622 17.62 -26.91 -3.06
CA TYR A 622 16.72 -26.00 -3.79
C TYR A 622 15.48 -26.71 -4.32
N PHE A 623 15.65 -27.83 -5.03
CA PHE A 623 14.52 -28.51 -5.66
C PHE A 623 13.67 -29.30 -4.66
N THR A 624 14.28 -29.86 -3.61
CA THR A 624 13.53 -30.48 -2.51
C THR A 624 12.72 -29.45 -1.72
N LEU A 625 13.15 -28.18 -1.66
CA LEU A 625 12.35 -27.13 -1.03
C LEU A 625 11.12 -26.74 -1.85
N LEU A 626 11.07 -27.03 -3.15
CA LEU A 626 9.95 -26.64 -4.02
C LEU A 626 8.86 -27.71 -4.11
N GLU A 627 9.13 -28.94 -3.67
CA GLU A 627 8.17 -30.02 -3.44
C GLU A 627 7.33 -29.75 -2.17
#